data_AF-A0A838TWC3-F1
#
_entry.id   AF-A0A838TWC3-F1
#
_cell.length_a   1.000
_cell.length_b   1.000
_cell.length_c   1.000
_cell.angle_alpha   90.00
_cell.angle_beta   90.00
_cell.angle_gamma   90.00
#
_symmetry.space_group_name_H-M   'P 1'
#
loop_
_entity.id
_entity.type
_entity.pdbx_description
1 polymer ?
#
loop_
_entity_poly.entity_id
_entity_poly.type
_entity_poly.pdbx_seq_one_letter_code
_entity_poly.pdbx_strand_id
1 'polypeptide(L)'
;MNIPTVTHNGLSFINLNKPTVEQIQFLNKNFGFSLLNLEDYLYKTQIPKIEVNKEYTLFVMDVPHIPQATKARTHASVQKPGTIPNVLTNRVGLPTFAKTGRKKRINIGEVDFFIGKDYLVILHDERTPQIDEIFEMCKISSKHRDDLMGKGSTYLFYRIADILIDSSFSYVEDIEHNRLY
;
A
#
# COMPACT_ATOMS: atom_id res chain seq x y z
N MET A 1 11.82 -18.04 8.83
CA MET A 1 11.52 -16.62 8.52
C MET A 1 10.58 -16.57 7.32
N ASN A 2 9.49 -15.79 7.39
CA ASN A 2 8.54 -15.63 6.28
C ASN A 2 8.76 -14.28 5.59
N ILE A 3 8.85 -14.25 4.26
CA ILE A 3 8.92 -13.03 3.44
C ILE A 3 7.75 -13.09 2.46
N PRO A 4 6.60 -12.47 2.78
CA PRO A 4 5.44 -12.47 1.90
C PRO A 4 5.81 -11.92 0.53
N THR A 5 5.78 -12.80 -0.47
CA THR A 5 6.20 -12.48 -1.84
C THR A 5 5.19 -13.00 -2.85
N VAL A 6 4.90 -12.19 -3.86
CA VAL A 6 4.22 -12.62 -5.10
C VAL A 6 5.17 -12.40 -6.27
N THR A 7 5.29 -13.39 -7.15
CA THR A 7 6.14 -13.31 -8.34
C THR A 7 5.32 -13.34 -9.63
N HIS A 8 5.77 -12.60 -10.63
CA HIS A 8 5.16 -12.58 -11.96
C HIS A 8 6.15 -12.08 -13.01
N ASN A 9 6.37 -12.81 -14.10
CA ASN A 9 7.26 -12.43 -15.20
C ASN A 9 8.66 -11.96 -14.75
N GLY A 10 9.24 -12.63 -13.74
CA GLY A 10 10.54 -12.27 -13.17
C GLY A 10 10.52 -11.13 -12.14
N LEU A 11 9.41 -10.38 -12.04
CA LEU A 11 9.21 -9.36 -11.01
C LEU A 11 8.78 -9.99 -9.67
N SER A 12 9.38 -9.54 -8.57
CA SER A 12 8.98 -9.89 -7.20
C SER A 12 8.32 -8.70 -6.50
N PHE A 13 7.07 -8.87 -6.07
CA PHE A 13 6.38 -7.95 -5.16
C PHE A 13 6.48 -8.52 -3.74
N ILE A 14 7.17 -7.81 -2.84
CA ILE A 14 7.37 -8.18 -1.44
C ILE A 14 6.63 -7.17 -0.57
N ASN A 15 5.74 -7.66 0.29
CA ASN A 15 4.94 -6.82 1.18
C ASN A 15 5.22 -7.15 2.65
N LEU A 16 5.69 -6.17 3.42
CA LEU A 16 6.01 -6.31 4.83
C LEU A 16 5.19 -5.33 5.67
N ASN A 17 4.06 -5.81 6.18
CA ASN A 17 3.28 -5.13 7.20
C ASN A 17 3.92 -5.36 8.57
N LYS A 18 4.37 -4.27 9.22
CA LYS A 18 5.13 -4.28 10.50
C LYS A 18 6.32 -5.24 10.46
N PRO A 19 7.34 -4.96 9.61
CA PRO A 19 8.49 -5.85 9.47
C PRO A 19 9.18 -6.10 10.81
N THR A 20 9.56 -7.35 11.05
CA THR A 20 10.37 -7.73 12.22
C THR A 20 11.84 -7.39 12.00
N VAL A 21 12.62 -7.32 13.09
CA VAL A 21 14.07 -7.09 13.02
C VAL A 21 14.78 -8.10 12.12
N GLU A 22 14.35 -9.37 12.14
CA GLU A 22 14.89 -10.42 11.26
C GLU A 22 14.62 -10.13 9.77
N GLN A 23 13.43 -9.64 9.44
CA GLN A 23 13.08 -9.26 8.06
C GLN A 23 13.88 -8.03 7.62
N ILE A 24 14.08 -7.05 8.50
CA ILE A 24 14.93 -5.88 8.24
C ILE A 24 16.38 -6.29 7.93
N GLN A 25 16.96 -7.17 8.76
CA GLN A 25 18.30 -7.71 8.53
C GLN A 25 18.39 -8.50 7.22
N PHE A 26 17.34 -9.27 6.90
CA PHE A 26 17.24 -9.97 5.62
C PHE A 26 17.25 -8.99 4.44
N LEU A 27 16.52 -7.88 4.52
CA LEU A 27 16.47 -6.89 3.45
C LEU A 27 17.83 -6.22 3.21
N ASN A 28 18.49 -5.79 4.29
CA ASN A 28 19.84 -5.23 4.21
C ASN A 28 20.82 -6.22 3.53
N LYS A 29 20.81 -7.49 3.98
CA LYS A 29 21.75 -8.51 3.47
C LYS A 29 21.49 -8.93 2.03
N ASN A 30 20.23 -9.07 1.61
CA ASN A 30 19.88 -9.67 0.33
C ASN A 30 19.63 -8.64 -0.78
N PHE A 31 19.20 -7.44 -0.43
CA PHE A 31 18.94 -6.37 -1.41
C PHE A 31 19.95 -5.22 -1.33
N GLY A 32 20.80 -5.19 -0.30
CA GLY A 32 21.76 -4.09 -0.11
C GLY A 32 21.10 -2.78 0.30
N PHE A 33 19.88 -2.82 0.87
CA PHE A 33 19.21 -1.63 1.38
C PHE A 33 20.03 -1.00 2.51
N SER A 34 20.12 0.32 2.52
CA SER A 34 20.87 1.06 3.53
C SER A 34 20.30 0.74 4.92
N LEU A 35 21.17 0.32 5.84
CA LEU A 35 20.77 0.05 7.22
C LEU A 35 20.15 1.29 7.86
N LEU A 36 20.68 2.48 7.57
CA LEU A 36 20.14 3.75 8.06
C LEU A 36 18.69 3.95 7.60
N ASN A 37 18.38 3.73 6.32
CA ASN A 37 17.02 3.89 5.80
C ASN A 37 16.06 2.88 6.46
N LEU A 38 16.50 1.65 6.71
CA LEU A 38 15.69 0.63 7.37
C LEU A 38 15.48 0.89 8.87
N GLU A 39 16.50 1.40 9.56
CA GLU A 39 16.40 1.83 10.96
C GLU A 39 15.47 3.02 11.09
N ASP A 40 15.58 4.01 10.18
CA ASP A 40 14.70 5.17 10.21
C ASP A 40 13.22 4.78 10.05
N TYR A 41 12.91 3.78 9.23
CA TYR A 41 11.55 3.22 9.13
C TYR A 41 11.08 2.61 10.46
N LEU A 42 11.94 1.87 11.16
CA LEU A 42 11.60 1.27 12.46
C LEU A 42 11.34 2.32 13.54
N TYR A 43 12.13 3.39 13.53
CA TYR A 43 12.04 4.48 14.52
C TYR A 43 11.10 5.61 14.12
N LYS A 44 10.53 5.58 12.90
CA LYS A 44 9.63 6.60 12.35
C LYS A 44 10.24 7.99 12.38
N THR A 45 11.49 8.08 11.92
CA THR A 45 12.28 9.32 11.87
C THR A 45 12.36 9.93 10.48
N GLN A 46 11.83 9.25 9.45
CA GLN A 46 11.89 9.75 8.09
C GLN A 46 10.91 10.89 7.84
N ILE A 47 11.27 11.71 6.85
CA ILE A 47 10.36 12.63 6.18
C ILE A 47 10.10 12.11 4.77
N PRO A 48 8.94 12.43 4.15
CA PRO A 48 8.68 12.07 2.77
C PRO A 48 9.81 12.53 1.84
N LYS A 49 10.39 11.59 1.09
CA LYS A 49 11.58 11.81 0.26
C LYS A 49 11.66 10.80 -0.89
N ILE A 50 12.50 11.14 -1.86
CA ILE A 50 12.93 10.23 -2.92
C ILE A 50 14.46 10.18 -2.87
N GLU A 51 15.02 8.98 -2.81
CA GLU A 51 16.46 8.76 -2.75
C GLU A 51 16.86 7.71 -3.79
N VAL A 52 17.62 8.15 -4.80
CA VAL A 52 18.10 7.29 -5.88
C VAL A 52 19.44 6.68 -5.49
N ASN A 53 19.45 5.37 -5.28
CA ASN A 53 20.65 4.59 -5.03
C ASN A 53 21.05 3.84 -6.32
N LYS A 54 22.25 3.23 -6.32
CA LYS A 54 22.76 2.50 -7.49
C LYS A 54 21.88 1.30 -7.88
N GLU A 55 21.37 0.57 -6.90
CA GLU A 55 20.65 -0.70 -7.09
C GLU A 55 19.12 -0.57 -6.93
N TYR A 56 18.65 0.51 -6.31
CA TYR A 56 17.23 0.76 -6.04
C TYR A 56 16.93 2.25 -5.88
N THR A 57 15.66 2.61 -5.97
CA THR A 57 15.15 3.92 -5.52
C THR A 57 14.32 3.71 -4.26
N LEU A 58 14.59 4.48 -3.21
CA LEU A 58 13.74 4.58 -2.04
C LEU A 58 12.75 5.73 -2.23
N PHE A 59 11.47 5.45 -2.04
CA PHE A 59 10.41 6.45 -2.01
C PHE A 59 9.68 6.34 -0.67
N VAL A 60 9.62 7.43 0.07
CA VAL A 60 9.04 7.51 1.40
C VAL A 60 7.81 8.39 1.31
N MET A 61 6.66 7.86 1.70
CA MET A 61 5.38 8.53 1.52
C MET A 61 4.57 8.56 2.81
N ASP A 62 4.05 9.73 3.13
CA ASP A 62 3.00 9.90 4.12
C ASP A 62 1.63 9.76 3.44
N VAL A 63 0.84 8.81 3.93
CA VAL A 63 -0.50 8.51 3.46
C VAL A 63 -1.50 8.83 4.57
N PRO A 64 -2.43 9.77 4.37
CA PRO A 64 -3.48 10.03 5.33
C PRO A 64 -4.38 8.80 5.49
N HIS A 65 -4.80 8.54 6.72
CA HIS A 65 -5.68 7.44 7.06
C HIS A 65 -6.64 7.87 8.17
N ILE A 66 -7.92 7.55 8.01
CA ILE A 66 -8.88 7.67 9.10
C ILE A 66 -9.08 6.29 9.72
N PRO A 67 -8.71 6.11 11.01
CA PRO A 67 -8.98 4.86 11.71
C PRO A 67 -10.48 4.56 11.66
N GLN A 68 -10.84 3.47 11.00
CA GLN A 68 -12.18 2.94 11.16
C GLN A 68 -12.30 2.40 12.58
N ALA A 69 -13.34 2.81 13.32
CA ALA A 69 -13.64 2.19 14.60
C ALA A 69 -13.82 0.70 14.36
N THR A 70 -12.92 -0.12 14.90
CA THR A 70 -12.91 -1.57 14.72
C THR A 70 -14.25 -2.11 15.21
N LYS A 71 -15.19 -2.38 14.28
CA LYS A 71 -16.35 -3.20 14.62
C LYS A 71 -15.77 -4.58 14.90
N ALA A 72 -15.86 -5.03 16.15
CA ALA A 72 -15.59 -6.41 16.51
C ALA A 72 -16.30 -7.30 15.50
N ARG A 73 -15.54 -8.11 14.76
CA ARG A 73 -16.06 -9.02 13.74
C ARG A 73 -16.91 -10.08 14.46
N THR A 74 -18.21 -9.87 14.54
CA THR A 74 -19.19 -10.94 14.76
C THR A 74 -19.64 -11.48 13.42
N HIS A 75 -19.71 -12.80 13.34
CA HIS A 75 -19.85 -13.61 12.13
C HIS A 75 -21.12 -13.34 11.30
N ALA A 76 -20.97 -13.65 10.00
CA ALA A 76 -21.98 -14.03 9.01
C ALA A 76 -22.78 -12.94 8.27
N SER A 77 -22.44 -12.73 6.99
CA SER A 77 -23.37 -12.97 5.87
C SER A 77 -22.66 -12.85 4.52
N VAL A 78 -22.82 -13.89 3.70
CA VAL A 78 -22.43 -13.98 2.30
C VAL A 78 -23.35 -13.09 1.47
N GLN A 79 -22.81 -12.23 0.60
CA GLN A 79 -23.58 -11.59 -0.48
C GLN A 79 -22.93 -11.87 -1.85
N LYS A 80 -23.77 -12.34 -2.78
CA LYS A 80 -23.46 -12.70 -4.17
C LYS A 80 -23.13 -11.45 -5.03
N PRO A 81 -22.37 -11.58 -6.13
CA PRO A 81 -22.03 -10.44 -6.99
C PRO A 81 -23.19 -10.08 -7.92
N GLY A 82 -23.68 -8.84 -7.82
CA GLY A 82 -24.61 -8.23 -8.77
C GLY A 82 -23.88 -7.45 -9.87
N THR A 83 -24.40 -7.52 -11.09
CA THR A 83 -23.93 -6.87 -12.32
C THR A 83 -24.05 -5.35 -12.27
N ILE A 84 -23.08 -4.62 -12.85
CA ILE A 84 -23.06 -3.14 -12.92
C ILE A 84 -22.99 -2.68 -14.40
N PRO A 85 -23.73 -1.64 -14.83
CA PRO A 85 -23.75 -1.16 -16.22
C PRO A 85 -22.52 -0.32 -16.55
N ASN A 86 -22.18 -0.34 -17.83
CA ASN A 86 -20.93 0.09 -18.42
C ASN A 86 -20.97 1.57 -18.80
N VAL A 87 -20.35 2.48 -18.03
CA VAL A 87 -20.00 3.83 -18.50
C VAL A 87 -18.68 4.30 -17.86
N LEU A 88 -17.60 4.26 -18.66
CA LEU A 88 -16.33 4.98 -18.52
C LEU A 88 -15.38 4.64 -17.33
N THR A 89 -15.25 3.38 -16.93
CA THR A 89 -14.26 2.96 -15.92
C THR A 89 -13.40 1.77 -16.36
N ASN A 90 -12.30 2.03 -17.07
CA ASN A 90 -11.20 1.05 -17.23
C ASN A 90 -10.19 1.11 -16.04
N ARG A 91 -10.56 1.76 -14.93
CA ARG A 91 -9.82 1.67 -13.67
C ARG A 91 -10.34 0.45 -12.92
N VAL A 92 -9.42 -0.49 -12.66
CA VAL A 92 -9.57 -1.63 -11.72
C VAL A 92 -10.46 -1.20 -10.54
N GLY A 93 -11.55 -1.94 -10.31
CA GLY A 93 -12.55 -1.60 -9.30
C GLY A 93 -11.91 -1.42 -7.92
N LEU A 94 -11.83 -0.17 -7.47
CA LEU A 94 -11.35 0.20 -6.14
C LEU A 94 -12.51 0.08 -5.13
N PRO A 95 -12.26 -0.44 -3.92
CA PRO A 95 -13.27 -0.49 -2.88
C PRO A 95 -13.66 0.92 -2.42
N THR A 96 -14.96 1.20 -2.37
CA THR A 96 -15.53 2.43 -1.80
C THR A 96 -15.80 2.23 -0.30
N PHE A 97 -15.11 3.00 0.56
CA PHE A 97 -15.27 2.91 2.01
C PHE A 97 -16.44 3.77 2.52
N ALA A 98 -17.28 3.20 3.39
CA ALA A 98 -18.51 3.82 3.88
C ALA A 98 -18.26 4.96 4.90
N LYS A 99 -18.97 6.09 4.76
CA LYS A 99 -18.93 7.25 5.67
C LYS A 99 -19.76 6.97 6.95
N THR A 100 -19.15 7.08 8.14
CA THR A 100 -19.85 7.12 9.43
C THR A 100 -19.42 8.34 10.26
N GLY A 101 -20.40 8.99 10.92
CA GLY A 101 -20.27 10.33 11.52
C GLY A 101 -19.83 10.35 12.99
N ARG A 102 -18.52 10.31 13.24
CA ARG A 102 -17.88 10.79 14.48
C ARG A 102 -16.76 11.75 14.09
N LYS A 103 -16.36 12.69 14.98
CA LYS A 103 -15.18 13.57 14.78
C LYS A 103 -13.99 12.72 14.34
N LYS A 104 -13.69 12.75 13.03
CA LYS A 104 -12.65 11.91 12.44
C LYS A 104 -11.31 12.59 12.69
N ARG A 105 -10.40 11.90 13.39
CA ARG A 105 -9.00 12.29 13.44
C ARG A 105 -8.32 11.67 12.23
N ILE A 106 -7.66 12.52 11.43
CA ILE A 106 -6.82 12.06 10.33
C ILE A 106 -5.47 11.71 10.95
N ASN A 107 -5.08 10.44 10.84
CA ASN A 107 -3.75 9.97 11.17
C ASN A 107 -2.93 9.88 9.88
N ILE A 108 -1.61 9.81 10.02
CA ILE A 108 -0.68 9.62 8.90
C ILE A 108 -0.03 8.24 9.05
N GLY A 109 -0.05 7.45 7.97
CA GLY A 109 0.73 6.23 7.82
C GLY A 109 1.94 6.48 6.94
N GLU A 110 3.10 5.98 7.34
CA GLU A 110 4.33 6.05 6.56
C GLU A 110 4.47 4.77 5.73
N VAL A 111 4.83 4.91 4.46
CA VAL A 111 5.08 3.81 3.53
C VAL A 111 6.42 3.99 2.84
N ASP A 112 7.28 3.00 2.97
CA ASP A 112 8.59 2.95 2.31
C ASP A 112 8.53 1.99 1.13
N PHE A 113 8.79 2.50 -0.07
CA PHE A 113 8.91 1.73 -1.28
C PHE A 113 10.38 1.63 -1.69
N PHE A 114 10.90 0.41 -1.74
CA PHE A 114 12.19 0.11 -2.35
C PHE A 114 11.97 -0.49 -3.73
N ILE A 115 12.29 0.30 -4.75
CA ILE A 115 12.01 0.00 -6.16
C ILE A 115 13.33 -0.41 -6.81
N GLY A 116 13.50 -1.71 -7.05
CA GLY A 116 14.63 -2.25 -7.80
C GLY A 116 14.28 -2.54 -9.25
N LYS A 117 15.24 -3.07 -10.01
CA LYS A 117 15.03 -3.44 -11.42
C LYS A 117 13.89 -4.46 -11.59
N ASP A 118 13.92 -5.53 -10.81
CA ASP A 118 13.01 -6.68 -10.92
C ASP A 118 12.30 -6.98 -9.59
N TYR A 119 12.20 -5.99 -8.70
CA TYR A 119 11.47 -6.12 -7.44
C TYR A 119 10.84 -4.81 -6.97
N LEU A 120 9.79 -4.94 -6.18
CA LEU A 120 9.23 -3.89 -5.34
C LEU A 120 9.10 -4.44 -3.93
N VAL A 121 9.80 -3.84 -2.97
CA VAL A 121 9.62 -4.12 -1.53
C VAL A 121 8.87 -2.96 -0.91
N ILE A 122 7.81 -3.24 -0.16
CA ILE A 122 7.04 -2.24 0.56
C ILE A 122 7.10 -2.53 2.05
N LEU A 123 7.52 -1.54 2.84
CA LEU A 123 7.40 -1.55 4.29
C LEU A 123 6.26 -0.62 4.68
N HIS A 124 5.30 -1.14 5.43
CA HIS A 124 4.16 -0.36 5.90
C HIS A 124 3.57 -0.96 7.18
N ASP A 125 2.46 -0.42 7.65
CA ASP A 125 1.73 -0.98 8.80
C ASP A 125 0.20 -0.93 8.61
N GLU A 126 -0.55 -1.12 9.70
CA GLU A 126 -2.01 -1.21 9.70
C GLU A 126 -2.73 0.05 9.20
N ARG A 127 -2.01 1.17 9.05
CA ARG A 127 -2.57 2.44 8.57
C ARG A 127 -2.80 2.43 7.06
N THR A 128 -2.23 1.46 6.33
CA THR A 128 -2.35 1.35 4.87
C THR A 128 -2.84 -0.04 4.41
N PRO A 129 -4.05 -0.47 4.83
CA PRO A 129 -4.60 -1.78 4.49
C PRO A 129 -4.80 -2.01 2.98
N GLN A 130 -4.89 -0.95 2.17
CA GLN A 130 -5.00 -1.02 0.72
C GLN A 130 -3.81 -1.75 0.09
N ILE A 131 -2.63 -1.66 0.69
CA ILE A 131 -1.42 -2.35 0.21
C ILE A 131 -1.59 -3.87 0.39
N ASP A 132 -2.08 -4.31 1.55
CA ASP A 132 -2.40 -5.72 1.81
C ASP A 132 -3.48 -6.24 0.85
N GLU A 133 -4.52 -5.45 0.60
CA GLU A 133 -5.58 -5.81 -0.36
C GLU A 133 -5.02 -6.03 -1.78
N ILE A 134 -4.18 -5.11 -2.26
CA ILE A 134 -3.52 -5.24 -3.57
C ILE A 134 -2.63 -6.48 -3.61
N PHE A 135 -1.87 -6.72 -2.54
CA PHE A 135 -1.00 -7.89 -2.43
C PHE A 135 -1.78 -9.21 -2.47
N GLU A 136 -2.90 -9.31 -1.74
CA GLU A 136 -3.76 -10.50 -1.76
C GLU A 136 -4.46 -10.68 -3.11
N MET A 137 -4.90 -9.61 -3.79
CA MET A 137 -5.43 -9.69 -5.16
C MET A 137 -4.42 -10.30 -6.14
N CYS A 138 -3.14 -9.93 -6.01
CA CYS A 138 -2.04 -10.48 -6.81
C CYS A 138 -1.75 -11.96 -6.48
N LYS A 139 -1.97 -12.42 -5.24
CA LYS A 139 -1.84 -13.84 -4.90
C LYS A 139 -2.90 -14.68 -5.61
N ILE A 140 -4.15 -14.25 -5.57
CA ILE A 140 -5.29 -15.09 -5.97
C ILE A 140 -5.61 -15.06 -7.47
N SER A 141 -5.10 -14.08 -8.23
CA SER A 141 -5.49 -13.86 -9.62
C SER A 141 -4.30 -13.59 -10.55
N SER A 142 -4.17 -14.39 -11.61
CA SER A 142 -3.20 -14.12 -12.68
C SER A 142 -3.49 -12.82 -13.40
N LYS A 143 -4.77 -12.51 -13.65
CA LYS A 143 -5.18 -11.25 -14.30
C LYS A 143 -4.72 -10.03 -13.50
N HIS A 144 -4.85 -10.05 -12.17
CA HIS A 144 -4.35 -8.95 -11.34
C HIS A 144 -2.83 -8.82 -11.42
N ARG A 145 -2.10 -9.95 -11.49
CA ARG A 145 -0.65 -9.93 -11.72
C ARG A 145 -0.33 -9.32 -13.09
N ASP A 146 -1.02 -9.70 -14.16
CA ASP A 146 -0.81 -9.09 -15.49
C ASP A 146 -1.08 -7.58 -15.46
N ASP A 147 -2.22 -7.16 -14.88
CA ASP A 147 -2.68 -5.77 -14.88
C ASP A 147 -1.84 -4.83 -13.99
N LEU A 148 -1.22 -5.36 -12.92
CA LEU A 148 -0.45 -4.59 -11.92
C LEU A 148 1.07 -4.80 -12.03
N MET A 149 1.51 -6.04 -12.25
CA MET A 149 2.93 -6.43 -12.26
C MET A 149 3.50 -6.56 -13.70
N GLY A 150 2.65 -6.70 -14.72
CA GLY A 150 3.07 -7.06 -16.08
C GLY A 150 3.97 -6.06 -16.82
N LYS A 151 4.15 -4.84 -16.30
CA LYS A 151 5.01 -3.79 -16.90
C LYS A 151 6.23 -3.43 -16.05
N GLY A 152 6.58 -4.26 -15.05
CA GLY A 152 7.77 -4.07 -14.21
C GLY A 152 7.51 -3.35 -12.88
N SER A 153 8.56 -3.28 -12.05
CA SER A 153 8.51 -2.79 -10.66
C SER A 153 8.06 -1.33 -10.55
N THR A 154 8.57 -0.46 -11.42
CA THR A 154 8.22 0.97 -11.43
C THR A 154 6.75 1.18 -11.77
N TYR A 155 6.19 0.39 -12.69
CA TYR A 155 4.78 0.47 -13.01
C TYR A 155 3.91 -0.04 -11.84
N LEU A 156 4.31 -1.15 -11.20
CA LEU A 156 3.64 -1.64 -10.01
C LEU A 156 3.63 -0.58 -8.89
N PHE A 157 4.78 0.04 -8.63
CA PHE A 157 4.91 1.17 -7.70
C PHE A 157 3.95 2.30 -8.07
N TYR A 158 3.99 2.77 -9.32
CA TYR A 158 3.11 3.83 -9.82
C TYR A 158 1.64 3.52 -9.53
N ARG A 159 1.20 2.29 -9.83
CA ARG A 159 -0.20 1.88 -9.60
C ARG A 159 -0.57 1.87 -8.13
N ILE A 160 0.32 1.41 -7.25
CA ILE A 160 0.05 1.40 -5.80
C ILE A 160 0.03 2.84 -5.26
N ALA A 161 1.01 3.66 -5.64
CA ALA A 161 1.07 5.06 -5.23
C ALA A 161 -0.17 5.85 -5.69
N ASP A 162 -0.61 5.67 -6.94
CA ASP A 162 -1.83 6.26 -7.50
C ASP A 162 -3.06 5.89 -6.65
N ILE A 163 -3.20 4.62 -6.26
CA ILE A 163 -4.29 4.15 -5.40
C ILE A 163 -4.23 4.79 -4.01
N LEU A 164 -3.05 4.92 -3.41
CA LEU A 164 -2.89 5.54 -2.09
C LEU A 164 -3.20 7.04 -2.13
N ILE A 165 -2.75 7.74 -3.18
CA ILE A 165 -3.08 9.15 -3.43
C ILE A 165 -4.59 9.32 -3.66
N ASP A 166 -5.19 8.47 -4.49
CA ASP A 166 -6.62 8.52 -4.77
C ASP A 166 -7.45 8.35 -3.48
N SER A 167 -7.01 7.44 -2.60
CA SER A 167 -7.66 7.24 -1.30
C SER A 167 -7.57 8.48 -0.38
N SER A 168 -6.62 9.38 -0.64
CA SER A 168 -6.40 10.58 0.16
C SER A 168 -7.39 11.69 -0.14
N PHE A 169 -7.95 11.75 -1.36
CA PHE A 169 -8.91 12.80 -1.75
C PHE A 169 -10.19 12.78 -0.92
N SER A 170 -10.64 11.59 -0.50
CA SER A 170 -11.80 11.45 0.40
C SER A 170 -11.62 12.23 1.70
N TYR A 171 -10.38 12.40 2.17
CA TYR A 171 -10.09 13.18 3.38
C TYR A 171 -10.04 14.67 3.12
N VAL A 172 -9.56 15.09 1.95
CA VAL A 172 -9.59 16.50 1.53
C VAL A 172 -11.03 16.99 1.47
N GLU A 173 -11.93 16.21 0.86
CA GLU A 173 -13.37 16.52 0.83
C GLU A 173 -13.97 16.62 2.24
N ASP A 174 -13.61 15.71 3.15
CA ASP A 174 -14.07 15.73 4.55
C ASP A 174 -13.56 16.98 5.31
N ILE A 175 -12.38 17.51 4.97
CA ILE A 175 -11.85 18.76 5.55
C ILE A 175 -12.62 19.97 5.01
N GLU A 176 -12.87 20.04 3.70
CA GLU A 176 -13.62 21.14 3.10
C GLU A 176 -15.04 21.21 3.66
N HIS A 177 -15.71 20.06 3.81
CA HIS A 177 -17.07 20.02 4.34
C HIS A 177 -17.15 20.44 5.81
N ASN A 178 -16.12 20.15 6.63
CA ASN A 178 -16.06 20.55 8.04
C ASN A 178 -15.65 22.02 8.25
N ARG A 179 -15.21 22.75 7.21
CA ARG A 179 -14.90 24.19 7.30
C ARG A 179 -16.12 25.10 7.13
N LEU A 180 -17.26 24.56 6.70
CA LEU A 180 -18.47 25.34 6.38
C LEU A 180 -19.46 25.52 7.56
N TYR A 181 -19.05 25.24 8.81
CA TYR A 181 -19.87 25.45 10.00
C TYR A 181 -19.05 25.99 11.19
#